data_AF-A0A961Q9P6-F1
#
_entry.id   AF-A0A961Q9P6-F1
#
_cell.length_a   1.000
_cell.length_b   1.000
_cell.length_c   1.000
_cell.angle_alpha   90.00
_cell.angle_beta   90.00
_cell.angle_gamma   90.00
#
_symmetry.space_group_name_H-M   'P 1'
#
loop_
_entity.id
_entity.type
_entity.pdbx_description
1 polymer ?
#
loop_
_entity_poly.entity_id
_entity_poly.type
_entity_poly.pdbx_seq_one_letter_code
_entity_poly.pdbx_strand_id
1 'polypeptide(L)'
;MDAALTTLREEDIQKHLPVAQSLVTKTTVIEAAKSKSNTEIAGTRRRFVQTVSTAGAKSSRSVELASTLAAITPDDSMLSVAQHNVLYKSRRAIAVALAVADLYARQSGMDALRDKNASATLQGEEADRFRMMMEASAYIAAFTAAAYIKQLVEAQGEPVTDVTPPGFDFSTPQDALKGFVACLEAAADSSIDDSVLPMRIREAAESCLEDLLSRRARFSGLGPFENTHLKLDGDGFELNGFDDVPGAKSKPLVMTFKKPNEIIGNHIAKYQAMKLAKMLMAYDFDRQLNPFVELGGFLFTFIGDGAPGTGKTILIQMIAGMINDYCQIAGYPFHYENFGVDQISSYQGKSGQSCRQFVDNVLSPRSIGFG
;
A
#
# COMPACT_ATOMS: atom_id res chain seq x y z
N MET A 1 -5.65 22.75 -7.91
CA MET A 1 -4.18 22.72 -7.86
C MET A 1 -3.82 21.28 -8.14
N ASP A 2 -3.24 21.00 -9.31
CA ASP A 2 -2.72 19.67 -9.61
C ASP A 2 -1.64 19.36 -8.58
N ALA A 3 -1.88 18.37 -7.74
CA ALA A 3 -0.92 17.93 -6.76
C ALA A 3 0.24 17.26 -7.53
N ALA A 4 1.36 17.96 -7.61
CA ALA A 4 2.52 17.53 -8.38
C ALA A 4 3.04 16.19 -7.84
N LEU A 5 3.28 15.24 -8.75
CA LEU A 5 3.89 13.95 -8.42
C LEU A 5 5.25 14.20 -7.76
N THR A 6 5.39 13.74 -6.52
CA THR A 6 6.64 13.85 -5.77
C THR A 6 7.42 12.55 -5.93
N THR A 7 8.47 12.60 -6.74
CA THR A 7 9.33 11.44 -6.97
C THR A 7 10.32 11.27 -5.82
N LEU A 8 10.31 10.11 -5.16
CA LEU A 8 11.28 9.79 -4.11
C LEU A 8 12.55 9.23 -4.74
N ARG A 9 13.68 9.91 -4.55
CA ARG A 9 14.96 9.51 -5.17
C ARG A 9 15.60 8.33 -4.43
N GLU A 10 16.20 7.43 -5.18
CA GLU A 10 16.88 6.25 -4.65
C GLU A 10 18.00 6.63 -3.66
N GLU A 11 18.75 7.68 -3.95
CA GLU A 11 19.83 8.20 -3.11
C GLU A 11 19.34 8.62 -1.72
N ASP A 12 18.12 9.13 -1.61
CA ASP A 12 17.55 9.53 -0.32
C ASP A 12 17.15 8.32 0.53
N ILE A 13 16.76 7.21 -0.11
CA ILE A 13 16.45 5.95 0.57
C ILE A 13 17.74 5.24 1.01
N GLN A 14 18.78 5.26 0.18
CA GLN A 14 20.05 4.59 0.46
C GLN A 14 20.71 5.07 1.76
N LYS A 15 20.58 6.36 2.10
CA LYS A 15 21.09 6.95 3.34
C LYS A 15 20.54 6.27 4.60
N HIS A 16 19.32 5.73 4.52
CA HIS A 16 18.63 5.10 5.64
C HIS A 16 18.86 3.59 5.74
N LEU A 17 19.53 2.97 4.76
CA LEU A 17 19.79 1.53 4.77
C LEU A 17 20.52 1.01 6.01
N PRO A 18 21.54 1.69 6.58
CA PRO A 18 22.19 1.23 7.81
C PRO A 18 21.24 1.19 9.01
N VAL A 19 20.41 2.23 9.17
CA VAL A 19 19.40 2.30 10.23
C VAL A 19 18.35 1.21 10.02
N ALA A 20 17.85 1.05 8.79
CA ALA A 20 16.89 0.02 8.45
C ALA A 20 17.44 -1.40 8.71
N GLN A 21 18.69 -1.65 8.35
CA GLN A 21 19.36 -2.92 8.64
C GLN A 21 19.45 -3.17 10.16
N SER A 22 19.78 -2.15 10.95
CA SER A 22 19.83 -2.28 12.41
C SER A 22 18.47 -2.69 12.99
N LEU A 23 17.39 -2.06 12.53
CA LEU A 23 16.03 -2.29 13.05
C LEU A 23 15.52 -3.70 12.75
N VAL A 24 15.80 -4.27 11.58
CA VAL A 24 15.40 -5.65 11.24
C VAL A 24 16.32 -6.70 11.86
N THR A 25 17.55 -6.35 12.22
CA THR A 25 18.51 -7.29 12.82
C THR A 25 18.25 -7.42 14.32
N LYS A 26 18.20 -6.30 15.03
CA LYS A 26 17.96 -6.28 16.48
C LYS A 26 17.47 -4.92 16.92
N THR A 27 16.30 -4.89 17.53
CA THR A 27 15.79 -3.69 18.19
C THR A 27 15.15 -4.03 19.53
N THR A 28 14.92 -3.01 20.35
CA THR A 28 14.23 -3.15 21.64
C THR A 28 12.96 -2.33 21.61
N VAL A 29 11.84 -2.99 21.90
CA VAL A 29 10.54 -2.34 22.06
C VAL A 29 10.12 -2.34 23.52
N ILE A 30 9.37 -1.32 23.89
CA ILE A 30 8.76 -1.21 25.21
C ILE A 30 7.29 -1.56 25.06
N GLU A 31 6.88 -2.68 25.64
CA GLU A 31 5.51 -3.19 25.56
C GLU A 31 4.86 -3.22 26.95
N ALA A 32 3.53 -3.32 26.99
CA ALA A 32 2.83 -3.60 28.25
C ALA A 32 3.29 -4.95 28.81
N ALA A 33 3.62 -5.01 30.09
CA ALA A 33 4.10 -6.21 30.73
C ALA A 33 3.04 -7.32 30.65
N LYS A 34 3.37 -8.43 30.00
CA LYS A 34 2.51 -9.62 29.97
C LYS A 34 2.47 -10.23 31.39
N SER A 35 1.28 -10.55 31.88
CA SER A 35 1.08 -11.16 33.21
C SER A 35 1.63 -12.61 33.33
N LYS A 36 1.95 -13.24 32.19
CA LYS A 36 2.50 -14.60 32.11
C LYS A 36 4.03 -14.57 32.10
N SER A 37 4.68 -15.36 32.95
CA SER A 37 6.16 -15.51 32.91
C SER A 37 6.62 -16.18 31.62
N ASN A 38 7.73 -15.71 31.04
CA ASN A 38 8.39 -16.36 29.91
C ASN A 38 9.08 -17.68 30.30
N THR A 39 9.36 -17.87 31.60
CA THR A 39 9.94 -19.10 32.14
C THR A 39 8.86 -20.11 32.51
N GLU A 40 8.99 -21.32 31.95
CA GLU A 40 8.25 -22.50 32.40
C GLU A 40 8.83 -23.01 33.73
N ILE A 41 7.95 -23.45 34.62
CA ILE A 41 8.36 -24.01 35.92
C ILE A 41 9.02 -25.35 35.64
N ALA A 42 10.32 -25.46 35.92
CA ALA A 42 11.12 -26.65 35.64
C ALA A 42 10.39 -27.95 36.01
N GLY A 43 10.27 -28.86 35.04
CA GLY A 43 9.63 -30.17 35.24
C GLY A 43 8.09 -30.16 35.23
N THR A 44 7.44 -29.01 35.06
CA THR A 44 5.98 -28.93 34.91
C THR A 44 5.65 -28.08 33.69
N ARG A 45 4.74 -28.52 32.81
CA ARG A 45 4.25 -27.73 31.67
C ARG A 45 3.39 -26.51 32.11
N ARG A 46 3.67 -25.94 33.29
CA ARG A 46 2.94 -24.84 33.92
C ARG A 46 3.88 -23.63 34.00
N ARG A 47 3.35 -22.44 33.72
CA ARG A 47 4.07 -21.16 33.82
C ARG A 47 3.65 -20.42 35.09
N PHE A 48 4.55 -19.64 35.70
CA PHE A 48 4.19 -18.78 36.83
C PHE A 48 3.25 -17.67 36.35
N VAL A 49 2.12 -17.54 37.03
CA VAL A 49 1.25 -16.36 36.91
C VAL A 49 1.70 -15.40 38.00
N GLN A 50 2.16 -14.20 37.62
CA GLN A 50 2.52 -13.18 38.61
C GLN A 50 1.27 -12.78 39.41
N THR A 51 1.32 -12.92 40.73
CA THR A 51 0.21 -12.57 41.65
C THR A 51 0.18 -11.08 42.02
N VAL A 52 1.19 -10.32 41.63
CA VAL A 52 1.26 -8.87 41.85
C VAL A 52 0.63 -8.16 40.64
N SER A 53 -0.24 -7.19 40.88
CA SER A 53 -0.85 -6.38 39.81
C SER A 53 0.25 -5.71 38.98
N THR A 54 0.39 -6.10 37.72
CA THR A 54 1.26 -5.45 36.74
C THR A 54 0.53 -4.39 35.92
N ALA A 55 -0.64 -3.92 36.38
CA ALA A 55 -1.41 -2.90 35.69
C ALA A 55 -0.55 -1.63 35.50
N GLY A 56 -0.18 -1.35 34.25
CA GLY A 56 0.67 -0.21 33.88
C GLY A 56 2.18 -0.46 33.89
N ALA A 57 2.65 -1.67 34.25
CA ALA A 57 4.06 -2.01 34.15
C ALA A 57 4.49 -2.14 32.67
N LYS A 58 5.64 -1.57 32.32
CA LYS A 58 6.25 -1.67 31.00
C LYS A 58 7.42 -2.66 31.04
N SER A 59 7.52 -3.53 30.05
CA SER A 59 8.65 -4.46 29.88
C SER A 59 9.36 -4.21 28.57
N SER A 60 10.70 -4.28 28.57
CA SER A 60 11.47 -4.29 27.33
C SER A 60 11.51 -5.69 26.71
N ARG A 61 11.34 -5.77 25.39
CA ARG A 61 11.47 -7.00 24.61
C ARG A 61 12.46 -6.78 23.46
N SER A 62 13.40 -7.72 23.29
CA SER A 62 14.28 -7.75 22.12
C SER A 62 13.50 -8.33 20.94
N VAL A 63 13.56 -7.65 19.80
CA VAL A 63 12.92 -8.03 18.54
C VAL A 63 14.01 -8.25 17.51
N GLU A 64 14.03 -9.44 16.92
CA GLU A 64 15.08 -9.86 15.97
C GLU A 64 14.41 -10.50 14.74
N LEU A 65 13.77 -9.69 13.89
CA LEU A 65 13.00 -10.17 12.74
C LEU A 65 13.82 -11.10 11.83
N ALA A 66 15.10 -10.76 11.56
CA ALA A 66 15.97 -11.60 10.75
C ALA A 66 16.21 -12.99 11.37
N SER A 67 16.42 -13.05 12.69
CA SER A 67 16.59 -14.29 13.44
C SER A 67 15.29 -15.11 13.46
N THR A 68 14.15 -14.46 13.68
CA THR A 68 12.83 -15.12 13.68
C THR A 68 12.50 -15.74 12.32
N LEU A 69 12.80 -15.04 11.22
CA LEU A 69 12.58 -15.57 9.86
C LEU A 69 13.46 -16.80 9.59
N ALA A 70 14.72 -16.77 9.99
CA ALA A 70 15.61 -17.93 9.85
C ALA A 70 15.16 -19.14 10.69
N ALA A 71 14.50 -18.90 11.82
CA ALA A 71 14.02 -19.96 12.71
C ALA A 71 12.79 -20.72 12.18
N ILE A 72 12.11 -20.22 11.13
CA ILE A 72 10.95 -20.90 10.50
C ILE A 72 11.40 -22.21 9.84
N THR A 73 12.60 -22.24 9.26
CA THR A 73 13.19 -23.44 8.63
C THR A 73 14.49 -23.80 9.34
N PRO A 74 14.43 -24.45 10.53
CA PRO A 74 15.59 -24.71 11.36
C PRO A 74 16.61 -25.68 10.74
N ASP A 75 16.20 -26.47 9.74
CA ASP A 75 17.03 -27.45 9.06
C ASP A 75 17.90 -26.84 7.93
N ASP A 76 17.65 -25.58 7.53
CA ASP A 76 18.44 -24.87 6.52
C ASP A 76 19.18 -23.67 7.15
N SER A 77 20.46 -23.54 6.80
CA SER A 77 21.30 -22.40 7.21
C SER A 77 21.03 -21.12 6.41
N MET A 78 20.38 -21.24 5.25
CA MET A 78 20.04 -20.13 4.36
C MET A 78 18.57 -19.75 4.51
N LEU A 79 18.26 -18.46 4.34
CA LEU A 79 16.88 -18.00 4.24
C LEU A 79 16.25 -18.55 2.96
N SER A 80 15.01 -19.00 3.08
CA SER A 80 14.21 -19.35 1.91
C SER A 80 13.89 -18.11 1.07
N VAL A 81 13.36 -18.32 -0.15
CA VAL A 81 12.94 -17.22 -1.03
C VAL A 81 11.86 -16.37 -0.37
N ALA A 82 10.90 -16.98 0.33
CA ALA A 82 9.83 -16.26 1.00
C ALA A 82 10.37 -15.44 2.18
N GLN A 83 11.20 -16.05 3.04
CA GLN A 83 11.82 -15.39 4.18
C GLN A 83 12.73 -14.23 3.75
N HIS A 84 13.56 -14.44 2.72
CA HIS A 84 14.41 -13.41 2.16
C HIS A 84 13.59 -12.27 1.56
N ASN A 85 12.51 -12.58 0.83
CA ASN A 85 11.63 -11.55 0.26
C ASN A 85 11.02 -10.67 1.36
N VAL A 86 10.49 -11.27 2.43
CA VAL A 86 9.95 -10.55 3.59
C VAL A 86 11.04 -9.68 4.22
N LEU A 87 12.21 -10.25 4.56
CA LEU A 87 13.29 -9.49 5.21
C LEU A 87 13.77 -8.32 4.34
N TYR A 88 13.95 -8.56 3.04
CA TYR A 88 14.36 -7.54 2.08
C TYR A 88 13.32 -6.42 1.98
N LYS A 89 12.03 -6.76 1.85
CA LYS A 89 10.93 -5.80 1.76
C LYS A 89 10.73 -5.05 3.08
N SER A 90 10.89 -5.68 4.24
CA SER A 90 10.85 -5.02 5.55
C SER A 90 11.97 -4.01 5.71
N ARG A 91 13.21 -4.38 5.38
CA ARG A 91 14.33 -3.44 5.40
C ARG A 91 14.09 -2.25 4.46
N ARG A 92 13.58 -2.54 3.26
CA ARG A 92 13.28 -1.53 2.26
C ARG A 92 12.14 -0.60 2.69
N ALA A 93 11.06 -1.13 3.26
CA ALA A 93 9.94 -0.38 3.80
C ALA A 93 10.38 0.64 4.85
N ILE A 94 11.27 0.23 5.76
CA ILE A 94 11.82 1.10 6.82
C ILE A 94 12.66 2.23 6.20
N ALA A 95 13.52 1.91 5.23
CA ALA A 95 14.34 2.93 4.56
C ALA A 95 13.47 3.94 3.79
N VAL A 96 12.44 3.46 3.08
CA VAL A 96 11.48 4.31 2.37
C VAL A 96 10.71 5.19 3.34
N ALA A 97 10.21 4.63 4.44
CA ALA A 97 9.49 5.37 5.48
C ALA A 97 10.32 6.49 6.11
N LEU A 98 11.60 6.25 6.38
CA LEU A 98 12.51 7.27 6.89
C LEU A 98 12.79 8.37 5.85
N ALA A 99 12.93 8.01 4.57
CA ALA A 99 13.09 9.00 3.50
C ALA A 99 11.83 9.87 3.31
N VAL A 100 10.64 9.29 3.47
CA VAL A 100 9.36 10.01 3.46
C VAL A 100 9.22 10.91 4.70
N ALA A 101 9.68 10.46 5.86
CA ALA A 101 9.72 11.29 7.07
C ALA A 101 10.64 12.52 6.89
N ASP A 102 11.80 12.35 6.24
CA ASP A 102 12.70 13.47 5.89
C ASP A 102 12.07 14.43 4.86
N LEU A 103 11.31 13.90 3.90
CA LEU A 103 10.57 14.72 2.93
C LEU A 103 9.51 15.56 3.64
N TYR A 104 8.74 14.95 4.54
CA TYR A 104 7.76 15.66 5.37
C TYR A 104 8.44 16.72 6.24
N ALA A 105 9.60 16.42 6.84
CA ALA A 105 10.33 17.37 7.66
C ALA A 105 10.76 18.63 6.88
N ARG A 106 11.18 18.44 5.62
CA ARG A 106 11.51 19.53 4.68
C ARG A 106 10.27 20.37 4.34
N GLN A 107 9.14 19.72 4.03
CA GLN A 107 7.91 20.41 3.62
C GLN A 107 7.22 21.16 4.77
N SER A 108 7.29 20.63 5.98
CA SER A 108 6.67 21.22 7.19
C SER A 108 7.52 22.31 7.85
N GLY A 109 8.78 22.47 7.44
CA GLY A 109 9.75 23.37 8.09
C GLY A 109 10.29 22.82 9.41
N MET A 110 10.07 21.55 9.69
CA MET A 110 10.53 20.85 10.89
C MET A 110 12.06 20.75 10.95
N ASP A 111 12.76 20.66 9.81
CA ASP A 111 14.22 20.61 9.78
C ASP A 111 14.85 21.85 10.42
N ALA A 112 14.31 23.05 10.15
CA ALA A 112 14.82 24.28 10.74
C ALA A 112 14.66 24.28 12.28
N LEU A 113 13.56 23.71 12.79
CA LEU A 113 13.36 23.55 14.23
C LEU A 113 14.26 22.47 14.83
N ARG A 114 14.52 21.38 14.09
CA ARG A 114 15.47 20.34 14.50
C ARG A 114 16.87 20.91 14.64
N ASP A 115 17.32 21.70 13.68
CA ASP A 115 18.65 22.32 13.67
C ASP A 115 18.79 23.35 14.80
N LYS A 116 17.76 24.18 15.02
CA LYS A 116 17.69 25.06 16.19
C LYS A 116 17.78 24.28 17.49
N ASN A 117 16.98 23.22 17.65
CA ASN A 117 16.96 22.39 18.86
C ASN A 117 18.33 21.73 19.14
N ALA A 118 19.07 21.38 18.09
CA ALA A 118 20.42 20.83 18.21
C ALA A 118 21.43 21.86 18.73
N SER A 119 21.24 23.14 18.40
CA SER A 119 22.10 24.24 18.86
C SER A 119 21.74 24.75 20.27
N ALA A 120 20.44 24.81 20.59
CA ALA A 120 19.92 25.20 21.88
C ALA A 120 18.52 24.60 22.05
N THR A 121 18.23 24.06 23.23
CA THR A 121 16.93 23.44 23.52
C THR A 121 15.79 24.41 23.25
N LEU A 122 14.85 24.02 22.39
CA LEU A 122 13.66 24.82 22.10
C LEU A 122 12.84 25.00 23.39
N GLN A 123 12.18 26.15 23.52
CA GLN A 123 11.31 26.46 24.65
C GLN A 123 9.97 27.02 24.18
N GLY A 124 8.95 26.90 25.03
CA GLY A 124 7.61 27.43 24.76
C GLY A 124 6.99 26.87 23.47
N GLU A 125 6.39 27.76 22.70
CA GLU A 125 5.61 27.43 21.50
C GLU A 125 6.41 26.71 20.41
N GLU A 126 7.71 27.04 20.23
CA GLU A 126 8.57 26.35 19.25
C GLU A 126 8.81 24.88 19.65
N ALA A 127 8.93 24.59 20.96
CA ALA A 127 9.09 23.23 21.46
C ALA A 127 7.82 22.40 21.29
N ASP A 128 6.65 23.01 21.55
CA ASP A 128 5.35 22.35 21.36
C ASP A 128 5.10 22.03 19.90
N ARG A 129 5.37 22.99 19.00
CA ARG A 129 5.27 22.79 17.55
C ARG A 129 6.22 21.72 17.06
N PHE A 130 7.47 21.69 17.54
CA PHE A 130 8.44 20.66 17.20
C PHE A 130 7.99 19.26 17.64
N ARG A 131 7.48 19.11 18.87
CA ARG A 131 6.93 17.84 19.37
C ARG A 131 5.76 17.35 18.52
N MET A 132 4.82 18.24 18.21
CA MET A 132 3.69 17.93 17.33
C MET A 132 4.15 17.42 15.95
N MET A 133 5.14 18.07 15.33
CA MET A 133 5.66 17.64 14.02
C MET A 133 6.49 16.35 14.12
N MET A 134 7.19 16.12 15.23
CA MET A 134 7.87 14.84 15.51
C MET A 134 6.87 13.68 15.58
N GLU A 135 5.76 13.85 16.30
CA GLU A 135 4.69 12.85 16.41
C GLU A 135 4.03 12.58 15.04
N ALA A 136 3.75 13.63 14.28
CA ALA A 136 3.22 13.53 12.92
C ALA A 136 4.19 12.79 11.98
N SER A 137 5.48 13.12 12.02
CA SER A 137 6.53 12.45 11.26
C SER A 137 6.64 10.97 11.63
N ALA A 138 6.52 10.64 12.92
CA ALA A 138 6.54 9.26 13.40
C ALA A 138 5.32 8.45 12.90
N TYR A 139 4.14 9.05 12.94
CA TYR A 139 2.93 8.47 12.39
C TYR A 139 3.04 8.22 10.88
N ILE A 140 3.53 9.20 10.12
CA ILE A 140 3.74 9.10 8.66
C ILE A 140 4.73 7.97 8.34
N ALA A 141 5.82 7.84 9.10
CA ALA A 141 6.80 6.79 8.90
C ALA A 141 6.19 5.39 9.11
N ALA A 142 5.46 5.18 10.21
CA ALA A 142 4.79 3.91 10.47
C ALA A 142 3.76 3.57 9.38
N PHE A 143 2.94 4.55 8.97
CA PHE A 143 1.94 4.39 7.92
C PHE A 143 2.60 4.01 6.58
N THR A 144 3.65 4.71 6.20
CA THR A 144 4.39 4.45 4.95
C THR A 144 5.01 3.07 4.93
N ALA A 145 5.61 2.62 6.05
CA ALA A 145 6.22 1.30 6.14
C ALA A 145 5.18 0.18 6.02
N ALA A 146 4.04 0.32 6.70
CA ALA A 146 2.94 -0.62 6.62
C ALA A 146 2.32 -0.65 5.22
N ALA A 147 2.13 0.52 4.60
CA ALA A 147 1.64 0.65 3.23
C ALA A 147 2.57 -0.07 2.23
N TYR A 148 3.88 0.12 2.36
CA TYR A 148 4.88 -0.50 1.51
C TYR A 148 4.82 -2.03 1.59
N ILE A 149 4.74 -2.60 2.80
CA ILE A 149 4.60 -4.06 2.96
C ILE A 149 3.29 -4.57 2.37
N LYS A 150 2.16 -3.89 2.63
CA LYS A 150 0.85 -4.27 2.08
C LYS A 150 0.83 -4.23 0.55
N GLN A 151 1.58 -3.33 -0.08
CA GLN A 151 1.61 -3.24 -1.54
C GLN A 151 2.60 -4.23 -2.18
N LEU A 152 3.78 -4.47 -1.58
CA LEU A 152 4.87 -5.17 -2.26
C LEU A 152 5.17 -6.60 -1.80
N VAL A 153 4.62 -7.06 -0.66
CA VAL A 153 4.68 -8.47 -0.30
C VAL A 153 3.50 -9.17 -0.96
N GLU A 154 3.75 -10.08 -1.89
CA GLU A 154 2.71 -10.84 -2.58
C GLU A 154 2.28 -12.06 -1.76
N ALA A 155 0.98 -12.31 -1.64
CA ALA A 155 0.47 -13.54 -1.05
C ALA A 155 -0.79 -14.02 -1.78
N GLN A 156 -1.04 -15.32 -1.74
CA GLN A 156 -2.25 -15.94 -2.28
C GLN A 156 -2.98 -16.71 -1.18
N GLY A 157 -4.23 -16.32 -0.90
CA GLY A 157 -5.07 -16.97 0.11
C GLY A 157 -5.94 -15.98 0.87
N GLU A 158 -6.77 -16.49 1.77
CA GLU A 158 -7.63 -15.68 2.64
C GLU A 158 -6.84 -15.14 3.85
N PRO A 159 -7.14 -13.91 4.32
CA PRO A 159 -6.49 -13.30 5.47
C PRO A 159 -6.77 -14.10 6.76
N VAL A 160 -5.73 -14.29 7.58
CA VAL A 160 -5.81 -15.04 8.85
C VAL A 160 -5.96 -14.05 10.01
N THR A 161 -7.10 -14.06 10.70
CA THR A 161 -7.54 -12.98 11.61
C THR A 161 -6.80 -12.89 12.97
N ASP A 162 -5.75 -13.70 13.18
CA ASP A 162 -5.07 -13.83 14.47
C ASP A 162 -3.70 -13.12 14.48
N VAL A 163 -3.65 -11.85 14.08
CA VAL A 163 -2.46 -11.02 14.24
C VAL A 163 -2.57 -10.15 15.50
N THR A 164 -1.49 -10.09 16.27
CA THR A 164 -1.45 -9.26 17.48
C THR A 164 -1.42 -7.78 17.09
N PRO A 165 -2.29 -6.93 17.68
CA PRO A 165 -2.31 -5.50 17.38
C PRO A 165 -0.95 -4.83 17.66
N PRO A 166 -0.51 -3.87 16.83
CA PRO A 166 0.77 -3.22 17.00
C PRO A 166 0.80 -2.27 18.21
N GLY A 167 1.95 -2.26 18.91
CA GLY A 167 2.26 -1.30 19.96
C GLY A 167 3.15 -0.18 19.42
N PHE A 168 2.56 0.88 18.87
CA PHE A 168 3.31 2.03 18.36
C PHE A 168 3.71 3.02 19.45
N ASP A 169 4.97 3.49 19.39
CA ASP A 169 5.47 4.66 20.12
C ASP A 169 5.77 5.77 19.10
N PHE A 170 5.05 6.89 19.20
CA PHE A 170 5.17 7.99 18.24
C PHE A 170 6.15 9.09 18.67
N SER A 171 7.03 8.80 19.64
CA SER A 171 8.05 9.75 20.11
C SER A 171 9.02 10.16 18.99
N THR A 172 9.43 9.20 18.14
CA THR A 172 10.26 9.44 16.96
C THR A 172 9.88 8.50 15.81
N PRO A 173 10.23 8.83 14.56
CA PRO A 173 10.05 7.91 13.43
C PRO A 173 10.68 6.54 13.65
N GLN A 174 11.85 6.49 14.26
CA GLN A 174 12.50 5.21 14.55
C GLN A 174 11.71 4.42 15.59
N ASP A 175 11.21 5.05 16.66
CA ASP A 175 10.45 4.34 17.70
C ASP A 175 9.14 3.76 17.16
N ALA A 176 8.46 4.48 16.28
CA ALA A 176 7.25 3.97 15.62
C ALA A 176 7.57 2.76 14.73
N LEU A 177 8.69 2.82 14.00
CA LEU A 177 9.17 1.73 13.16
C LEU A 177 9.62 0.51 13.98
N LYS A 178 10.07 0.66 15.23
CA LYS A 178 10.32 -0.49 16.12
C LYS A 178 9.04 -1.25 16.44
N GLY A 179 7.95 -0.53 16.73
CA GLY A 179 6.63 -1.11 16.93
C GLY A 179 6.12 -1.85 15.68
N PHE A 180 6.35 -1.28 14.49
CA PHE A 180 6.05 -1.94 13.22
C PHE A 180 6.85 -3.25 13.04
N VAL A 181 8.17 -3.21 13.24
CA VAL A 181 9.02 -4.40 13.13
C VAL A 181 8.62 -5.48 14.14
N ALA A 182 8.24 -5.11 15.36
CA ALA A 182 7.73 -6.03 16.36
C ALA A 182 6.43 -6.72 15.92
N CYS A 183 5.54 -6.02 15.21
CA CYS A 183 4.33 -6.60 14.64
C CYS A 183 4.66 -7.61 13.53
N LEU A 184 5.59 -7.27 12.63
CA LEU A 184 6.05 -8.19 11.58
C LEU A 184 6.75 -9.43 12.17
N GLU A 185 7.55 -9.25 13.21
CA GLU A 185 8.24 -10.35 13.89
C GLU A 185 7.26 -11.29 14.59
N ALA A 186 6.25 -10.76 15.28
CA ALA A 186 5.19 -11.59 15.87
C ALA A 186 4.39 -12.36 14.80
N ALA A 187 4.15 -11.75 13.64
CA ALA A 187 3.50 -12.42 12.52
C ALA A 187 4.37 -13.54 11.91
N ALA A 188 5.68 -13.33 11.82
CA ALA A 188 6.65 -14.34 11.37
C ALA A 188 6.81 -15.49 12.37
N ASP A 189 6.89 -15.20 13.68
CA ASP A 189 7.01 -16.20 14.75
C ASP A 189 5.79 -17.14 14.82
N SER A 190 4.63 -16.62 14.42
CA SER A 190 3.38 -17.40 14.34
C SER A 190 3.16 -18.08 12.99
N SER A 191 4.09 -17.95 12.04
CA SER A 191 4.05 -18.69 10.77
C SER A 191 4.56 -20.11 10.97
N ILE A 192 3.76 -21.08 10.55
CA ILE A 192 4.13 -22.51 10.61
C ILE A 192 5.16 -22.85 9.53
N ASP A 193 5.05 -22.23 8.35
CA ASP A 193 5.93 -22.46 7.21
C ASP A 193 5.98 -21.23 6.27
N ASP A 194 6.79 -21.37 5.22
CA ASP A 194 7.00 -20.35 4.19
C ASP A 194 5.77 -20.08 3.31
N SER A 195 4.82 -21.02 3.22
CA SER A 195 3.61 -20.83 2.42
C SER A 195 2.65 -19.85 3.10
N VAL A 196 2.61 -19.87 4.43
CA VAL A 196 1.75 -19.02 5.26
C VAL A 196 2.40 -17.66 5.58
N LEU A 197 3.74 -17.60 5.57
CA LEU A 197 4.50 -16.41 5.96
C LEU A 197 4.09 -15.13 5.23
N PRO A 198 4.04 -15.06 3.87
CA PRO A 198 3.65 -13.83 3.19
C PRO A 198 2.23 -13.37 3.53
N MET A 199 1.29 -14.29 3.77
CA MET A 199 -0.08 -13.97 4.17
C MET A 199 -0.12 -13.29 5.54
N ARG A 200 0.59 -13.84 6.53
CA ARG A 200 0.63 -13.28 7.88
C ARG A 200 1.32 -11.92 7.92
N ILE A 201 2.38 -11.73 7.15
CA ILE A 201 3.10 -10.46 7.03
C ILE A 201 2.21 -9.37 6.42
N ARG A 202 1.43 -9.70 5.39
CA ARG A 202 0.47 -8.76 4.80
C ARG A 202 -0.65 -8.39 5.78
N GLU A 203 -1.20 -9.38 6.49
CA GLU A 203 -2.23 -9.16 7.49
C GLU A 203 -1.71 -8.27 8.63
N ALA A 204 -0.47 -8.48 9.06
CA ALA A 204 0.17 -7.61 10.06
C ALA A 204 0.29 -6.16 9.58
N ALA A 205 0.65 -5.95 8.31
CA ALA A 205 0.66 -4.62 7.72
C ALA A 205 -0.74 -4.01 7.60
N GLU A 206 -1.76 -4.82 7.27
CA GLU A 206 -3.16 -4.40 7.23
C GLU A 206 -3.67 -3.98 8.61
N SER A 207 -3.47 -4.81 9.63
CA SER A 207 -3.78 -4.48 11.02
C SER A 207 -3.06 -3.21 11.50
N CYS A 208 -1.80 -3.00 11.09
CA CYS A 208 -1.10 -1.76 11.35
C CYS A 208 -1.76 -0.54 10.71
N LEU A 209 -2.18 -0.65 9.45
CA LEU A 209 -2.85 0.44 8.74
C LEU A 209 -4.21 0.75 9.36
N GLU A 210 -5.00 -0.26 9.70
CA GLU A 210 -6.30 -0.07 10.37
C GLU A 210 -6.13 0.63 11.73
N ASP A 211 -5.17 0.18 12.54
CA ASP A 211 -4.88 0.80 13.83
C ASP A 211 -4.44 2.27 13.67
N LEU A 212 -3.52 2.55 12.74
CA LEU A 212 -3.05 3.91 12.46
C LEU A 212 -4.21 4.80 11.98
N LEU A 213 -4.99 4.34 11.01
CA LEU A 213 -6.14 5.09 10.48
C LEU A 213 -7.18 5.37 11.55
N SER A 214 -7.46 4.42 12.44
CA SER A 214 -8.38 4.62 13.57
C SER A 214 -7.92 5.72 14.54
N ARG A 215 -6.61 5.97 14.60
CA ARG A 215 -5.97 6.97 15.49
C ARG A 215 -5.64 8.28 14.78
N ARG A 216 -5.85 8.40 13.46
CA ARG A 216 -5.46 9.58 12.64
C ARG A 216 -5.89 10.91 13.27
N ALA A 217 -7.12 10.99 13.78
CA ALA A 217 -7.67 12.19 14.39
C ALA A 217 -6.92 12.69 15.64
N ARG A 218 -6.05 11.87 16.24
CA ARG A 218 -5.22 12.25 17.40
C ARG A 218 -3.99 13.08 17.00
N PHE A 219 -3.59 13.03 15.74
CA PHE A 219 -2.39 13.70 15.25
C PHE A 219 -2.74 15.02 14.59
N SER A 220 -1.92 16.04 14.85
CA SER A 220 -2.00 17.36 14.24
C SER A 220 -0.83 17.57 13.28
N GLY A 221 -0.96 18.47 12.30
CA GLY A 221 0.12 18.78 11.37
C GLY A 221 0.33 17.77 10.23
N LEU A 222 -0.63 16.88 9.98
CA LEU A 222 -0.58 15.89 8.90
C LEU A 222 -0.81 16.47 7.49
N GLY A 223 -1.35 17.68 7.38
CA GLY A 223 -1.76 18.31 6.12
C GLY A 223 -0.73 18.35 4.98
N PRO A 224 0.57 18.59 5.22
CA PRO A 224 1.59 18.51 4.17
C PRO A 224 1.65 17.13 3.51
N PHE A 225 1.50 16.06 4.29
CA PHE A 225 1.55 14.70 3.78
C PHE A 225 0.26 14.29 3.05
N GLU A 226 -0.90 14.77 3.49
CA GLU A 226 -2.21 14.46 2.87
C GLU A 226 -2.26 14.77 1.37
N ASN A 227 -1.56 15.83 0.94
CA ASN A 227 -1.53 16.27 -0.46
C ASN A 227 -0.31 15.72 -1.23
N THR A 228 0.43 14.79 -0.64
CA THR A 228 1.63 14.23 -1.27
C THR A 228 1.28 12.99 -2.07
N HIS A 229 1.54 13.03 -3.38
CA HIS A 229 1.52 11.85 -4.25
C HIS A 229 2.95 11.34 -4.45
N LEU A 230 3.27 10.22 -3.81
CA LEU A 230 4.57 9.58 -3.90
C LEU A 230 4.54 8.45 -4.92
N LYS A 231 5.55 8.42 -5.77
CA LYS A 231 5.85 7.28 -6.63
C LYS A 231 7.33 6.98 -6.56
N LEU A 232 7.65 5.70 -6.35
CA LEU A 232 9.00 5.17 -6.34
C LEU A 232 9.26 4.42 -7.64
N ASP A 233 10.13 4.97 -8.47
CA ASP A 233 10.42 4.42 -9.81
C ASP A 233 11.09 3.03 -9.76
N GLY A 234 11.87 2.74 -8.71
CA GLY A 234 12.61 1.48 -8.60
C GLY A 234 11.74 0.25 -8.31
N ASP A 235 10.69 0.43 -7.51
CA ASP A 235 9.93 -0.68 -6.92
C ASP A 235 8.46 -0.66 -7.37
N GLY A 236 8.00 0.43 -8.01
CA GLY A 236 6.60 0.68 -8.36
C GLY A 236 5.70 0.94 -7.15
N PHE A 237 6.28 1.33 -6.01
CA PHE A 237 5.54 1.72 -4.80
C PHE A 237 4.88 3.07 -5.04
N GLU A 238 3.59 3.18 -4.68
CA GLU A 238 2.79 4.39 -4.85
C GLU A 238 2.00 4.67 -3.57
N LEU A 239 1.96 5.94 -3.16
CA LEU A 239 1.27 6.36 -1.95
C LEU A 239 0.66 7.75 -2.15
N ASN A 240 -0.64 7.89 -1.89
CA ASN A 240 -1.39 9.14 -2.09
C ASN A 240 -1.85 9.68 -0.73
N GLY A 241 -0.95 10.33 0.01
CA GLY A 241 -1.20 10.75 1.38
C GLY A 241 -1.68 9.58 2.26
N PHE A 242 -2.85 9.74 2.88
CA PHE A 242 -3.51 8.66 3.63
C PHE A 242 -4.66 8.01 2.88
N ASP A 243 -4.94 8.46 1.66
CA ASP A 243 -6.01 7.92 0.84
C ASP A 243 -5.51 6.63 0.17
N ASP A 244 -6.33 5.58 0.28
CA ASP A 244 -6.15 4.24 -0.28
C ASP A 244 -4.70 3.77 -0.42
N VAL A 245 -4.19 3.01 0.56
CA VAL A 245 -3.03 2.13 0.33
C VAL A 245 -3.50 1.08 -0.68
N PRO A 246 -3.04 1.11 -1.94
CA PRO A 246 -3.48 0.13 -2.92
C PRO A 246 -3.04 -1.24 -2.39
N GLY A 247 -3.99 -2.14 -2.18
CA GLY A 247 -3.65 -3.55 -1.99
C GLY A 247 -2.75 -3.99 -3.15
N ALA A 248 -1.78 -4.88 -2.86
CA ALA A 248 -0.85 -5.44 -3.85
C ALA A 248 -1.50 -5.51 -5.22
N LYS A 249 -0.90 -4.76 -6.17
CA LYS A 249 -1.37 -4.52 -7.54
C LYS A 249 -2.67 -5.26 -7.77
N SER A 250 -3.82 -4.56 -7.67
CA SER A 250 -5.07 -5.11 -8.22
C SER A 250 -4.65 -5.73 -9.54
N LYS A 251 -4.65 -7.08 -9.60
CA LYS A 251 -4.09 -7.80 -10.73
C LYS A 251 -4.72 -7.10 -11.90
N PRO A 252 -3.95 -6.52 -12.85
CA PRO A 252 -4.58 -5.91 -14.02
C PRO A 252 -5.54 -6.97 -14.49
N LEU A 253 -6.85 -6.70 -14.36
CA LEU A 253 -7.84 -7.76 -14.42
C LEU A 253 -7.57 -8.38 -15.79
N VAL A 254 -6.95 -9.57 -15.83
CA VAL A 254 -6.41 -10.12 -17.07
C VAL A 254 -7.65 -10.64 -17.75
N MET A 255 -8.39 -9.70 -18.31
CA MET A 255 -9.57 -9.97 -19.06
C MET A 255 -9.06 -10.70 -20.28
N THR A 256 -9.46 -11.96 -20.42
CA THR A 256 -9.13 -12.74 -21.60
C THR A 256 -9.75 -12.05 -22.80
N PHE A 257 -8.91 -11.39 -23.60
CA PHE A 257 -9.35 -10.74 -24.82
C PHE A 257 -9.92 -11.76 -25.80
N LYS A 258 -10.97 -11.35 -26.50
CA LYS A 258 -11.65 -12.18 -27.51
C LYS A 258 -11.58 -11.51 -28.87
N LYS A 259 -11.22 -12.26 -29.90
CA LYS A 259 -11.22 -11.75 -31.26
C LYS A 259 -12.64 -11.76 -31.85
N PRO A 260 -12.96 -10.88 -32.82
CA PRO A 260 -14.29 -10.83 -33.42
C PRO A 260 -14.78 -12.15 -34.06
N ASN A 261 -13.86 -13.01 -34.49
CA ASN A 261 -14.14 -14.32 -35.06
C ASN A 261 -14.44 -15.40 -34.00
N GLU A 262 -14.09 -15.19 -32.72
CA GLU A 262 -14.44 -16.09 -31.62
C GLU A 262 -15.89 -15.91 -31.13
N ILE A 263 -16.54 -14.82 -31.53
CA ILE A 263 -17.94 -14.53 -31.16
C ILE A 263 -18.86 -14.92 -32.30
N ILE A 264 -19.65 -15.98 -32.10
CA ILE A 264 -20.66 -16.44 -33.06
C ILE A 264 -21.95 -15.64 -32.89
N GLY A 265 -22.55 -15.18 -33.98
CA GLY A 265 -23.78 -14.37 -33.96
C GLY A 265 -23.56 -12.92 -33.55
N ASN A 266 -24.61 -12.27 -33.03
CA ASN A 266 -24.64 -10.87 -32.57
C ASN A 266 -24.02 -9.85 -33.55
N HIS A 267 -24.32 -10.01 -34.85
CA HIS A 267 -23.65 -9.30 -35.94
C HIS A 267 -23.74 -7.78 -35.84
N ILE A 268 -24.90 -7.25 -35.40
CA ILE A 268 -25.12 -5.80 -35.25
C ILE A 268 -24.25 -5.25 -34.12
N ALA A 269 -24.27 -5.86 -32.94
CA ALA A 269 -23.47 -5.39 -31.81
C ALA A 269 -21.98 -5.52 -32.08
N LYS A 270 -21.53 -6.60 -32.74
CA LYS A 270 -20.13 -6.73 -33.17
C LYS A 270 -19.73 -5.62 -34.13
N TYR A 271 -20.57 -5.30 -35.11
CA TYR A 271 -20.29 -4.23 -36.05
C TYR A 271 -20.18 -2.87 -35.36
N GLN A 272 -21.09 -2.56 -34.43
CA GLN A 272 -21.05 -1.33 -33.64
C GLN A 272 -19.82 -1.26 -32.73
N ALA A 273 -19.50 -2.36 -32.05
CA ALA A 273 -18.31 -2.52 -31.21
C ALA A 273 -17.01 -2.28 -32.01
N MET A 274 -16.90 -2.87 -33.20
CA MET A 274 -15.74 -2.66 -34.08
C MET A 274 -15.63 -1.20 -34.55
N LYS A 275 -16.75 -0.53 -34.81
CA LYS A 275 -16.78 0.89 -35.18
C LYS A 275 -16.31 1.77 -34.03
N LEU A 276 -16.78 1.49 -32.81
CA LEU A 276 -16.38 2.20 -31.59
C LEU A 276 -14.88 2.08 -31.34
N ALA A 277 -14.32 0.86 -31.39
CA ALA A 277 -12.88 0.66 -31.20
C ALA A 277 -12.04 1.49 -32.19
N LYS A 278 -12.45 1.57 -33.46
CA LYS A 278 -11.77 2.39 -34.47
C LYS A 278 -11.91 3.89 -34.22
N MET A 279 -13.07 4.34 -33.75
CA MET A 279 -13.30 5.74 -33.39
C MET A 279 -12.45 6.15 -32.20
N LEU A 280 -12.34 5.30 -31.18
CA LEU A 280 -11.54 5.54 -29.98
C LEU A 280 -10.05 5.75 -30.34
N MET A 281 -9.52 4.93 -31.25
CA MET A 281 -8.12 5.02 -31.72
C MET A 281 -7.79 6.28 -32.53
N ALA A 282 -8.80 7.07 -32.93
CA ALA A 282 -8.57 8.34 -33.61
C ALA A 282 -8.23 9.49 -32.63
N TYR A 283 -8.12 9.22 -31.33
CA TYR A 283 -7.73 10.21 -30.34
C TYR A 283 -6.35 10.80 -30.64
N ASP A 284 -6.27 12.12 -30.69
CA ASP A 284 -5.02 12.87 -30.85
C ASP A 284 -4.50 13.23 -29.46
N PHE A 285 -3.37 12.64 -29.07
CA PHE A 285 -2.74 12.87 -27.77
C PHE A 285 -2.10 14.26 -27.63
N ASP A 286 -1.68 14.88 -28.74
CA ASP A 286 -1.08 16.22 -28.73
C ASP A 286 -2.15 17.28 -28.52
N ARG A 287 -3.29 17.12 -29.22
CA ARG A 287 -4.44 18.03 -29.09
C ARG A 287 -5.40 17.64 -27.97
N GLN A 288 -5.21 16.46 -27.38
CA GLN A 288 -6.07 15.85 -26.36
C GLN A 288 -7.54 15.78 -26.77
N LEU A 289 -7.81 15.52 -28.06
CA LEU A 289 -9.16 15.58 -28.61
C LEU A 289 -9.39 14.46 -29.63
N ASN A 290 -10.60 13.91 -29.64
CA ASN A 290 -11.00 12.94 -30.65
C ASN A 290 -11.79 13.64 -31.78
N PRO A 291 -11.37 13.55 -33.05
CA PRO A 291 -12.02 14.24 -34.15
C PRO A 291 -13.49 13.82 -34.35
N PHE A 292 -13.86 12.60 -33.96
CA PHE A 292 -15.27 12.15 -34.01
C PHE A 292 -16.17 12.82 -32.96
N VAL A 293 -15.59 13.41 -31.92
CA VAL A 293 -16.33 14.22 -30.95
C VAL A 293 -16.73 15.55 -31.57
N GLU A 294 -15.83 16.19 -32.33
CA GLU A 294 -16.11 17.44 -33.04
C GLU A 294 -17.01 17.25 -34.26
N LEU A 295 -16.72 16.23 -35.07
CA LEU A 295 -17.47 15.96 -36.31
C LEU A 295 -18.86 15.37 -36.05
N GLY A 296 -19.15 14.98 -34.80
CA GLY A 296 -20.35 14.28 -34.40
C GLY A 296 -20.34 12.78 -34.74
N GLY A 297 -21.06 12.00 -33.94
CA GLY A 297 -21.21 10.55 -34.14
C GLY A 297 -20.30 9.67 -33.29
N PHE A 298 -19.53 10.25 -32.35
CA PHE A 298 -18.83 9.49 -31.31
C PHE A 298 -19.83 8.91 -30.29
N LEU A 299 -19.72 7.61 -30.02
CA LEU A 299 -20.53 6.96 -28.98
C LEU A 299 -19.73 6.94 -27.66
N PHE A 300 -20.17 7.74 -26.69
CA PHE A 300 -19.55 7.81 -25.36
C PHE A 300 -19.97 6.67 -24.44
N THR A 301 -21.15 6.09 -24.68
CA THR A 301 -21.72 5.08 -23.80
C THR A 301 -22.31 3.97 -24.64
N PHE A 302 -21.93 2.73 -24.32
CA PHE A 302 -22.52 1.53 -24.87
C PHE A 302 -23.23 0.78 -23.75
N ILE A 303 -24.55 0.63 -23.87
CA ILE A 303 -25.37 -0.10 -22.91
C ILE A 303 -25.80 -1.41 -23.55
N GLY A 304 -25.28 -2.52 -23.05
CA GLY A 304 -25.73 -3.85 -23.44
C GLY A 304 -26.89 -4.30 -22.55
N ASP A 305 -28.12 -4.27 -23.07
CA ASP A 305 -29.29 -4.85 -22.40
C ASP A 305 -29.64 -6.24 -22.99
N GLY A 306 -30.27 -7.10 -22.18
CA GLY A 306 -30.79 -8.40 -22.61
C GLY A 306 -30.71 -9.46 -21.51
N ALA A 307 -31.27 -10.64 -21.79
CA ALA A 307 -31.27 -11.76 -20.84
C ALA A 307 -29.83 -12.16 -20.39
N PRO A 308 -29.66 -12.73 -19.20
CA PRO A 308 -28.38 -13.33 -18.79
C PRO A 308 -27.90 -14.38 -19.81
N GLY A 309 -26.58 -14.43 -20.07
CA GLY A 309 -25.99 -15.40 -21.00
C GLY A 309 -25.97 -15.00 -22.48
N THR A 310 -26.43 -13.80 -22.86
CA THR A 310 -26.45 -13.34 -24.27
C THR A 310 -25.10 -12.82 -24.81
N GLY A 311 -23.99 -13.11 -24.14
CA GLY A 311 -22.64 -12.76 -24.61
C GLY A 311 -22.23 -11.28 -24.44
N LYS A 312 -22.91 -10.50 -23.59
CA LYS A 312 -22.57 -9.09 -23.31
C LYS A 312 -21.13 -8.90 -22.83
N THR A 313 -20.72 -9.69 -21.82
CA THR A 313 -19.35 -9.66 -21.29
C THR A 313 -18.31 -10.04 -22.34
N ILE A 314 -18.65 -10.99 -23.21
CA ILE A 314 -17.77 -11.43 -24.31
C ILE A 314 -17.59 -10.32 -25.35
N LEU A 315 -18.61 -9.48 -25.59
CA LEU A 315 -18.47 -8.30 -26.44
C LEU A 315 -17.54 -7.23 -25.83
N ILE A 316 -17.61 -7.00 -24.52
CA ILE A 316 -16.70 -6.09 -23.82
C ILE A 316 -15.26 -6.62 -23.92
N GLN A 317 -15.07 -7.92 -23.73
CA GLN A 317 -13.80 -8.63 -23.95
C GLN A 317 -13.23 -8.41 -25.35
N MET A 318 -14.11 -8.37 -26.35
CA MET A 318 -13.70 -8.12 -27.72
C MET A 318 -13.32 -6.68 -27.98
N ILE A 319 -14.09 -5.71 -27.50
CA ILE A 319 -13.79 -4.28 -27.69
C ILE A 319 -12.45 -3.93 -27.07
N ALA A 320 -12.26 -4.28 -25.79
CA ALA A 320 -11.01 -4.00 -25.08
C ALA A 320 -9.82 -4.72 -25.73
N GLY A 321 -10.01 -5.95 -26.21
CA GLY A 321 -8.96 -6.68 -26.92
C GLY A 321 -8.54 -6.01 -28.21
N MET A 322 -9.51 -5.54 -29.00
CA MET A 322 -9.21 -4.79 -30.23
C MET A 322 -8.48 -3.47 -29.92
N ILE A 323 -8.93 -2.72 -28.92
CA ILE A 323 -8.28 -1.46 -28.53
C ILE A 323 -6.86 -1.71 -28.04
N ASN A 324 -6.67 -2.72 -27.20
CA ASN A 324 -5.36 -3.14 -26.71
C ASN A 324 -4.42 -3.48 -27.89
N ASP A 325 -4.87 -4.29 -28.83
CA ASP A 325 -4.07 -4.68 -30.01
C ASP A 325 -3.68 -3.44 -30.83
N TYR A 326 -4.61 -2.50 -31.06
CA TYR A 326 -4.30 -1.26 -31.76
C TYR A 326 -3.30 -0.38 -31.00
N CYS A 327 -3.45 -0.26 -29.67
CA CYS A 327 -2.56 0.52 -28.82
C CYS A 327 -1.15 -0.07 -28.78
N GLN A 328 -1.02 -1.40 -28.70
CA GLN A 328 0.27 -2.08 -28.76
C GLN A 328 0.99 -1.85 -30.09
N ILE A 329 0.26 -1.87 -31.21
CA ILE A 329 0.82 -1.60 -32.54
C ILE A 329 1.25 -0.13 -32.67
N ALA A 330 0.43 0.80 -32.17
CA ALA A 330 0.69 2.23 -32.27
C ALA A 330 1.68 2.76 -31.21
N GLY A 331 2.04 1.97 -30.21
CA GLY A 331 2.87 2.39 -29.09
C GLY A 331 2.14 3.32 -28.09
N TYR A 332 0.81 3.26 -28.06
CA TYR A 332 0.00 4.09 -27.16
C TYR A 332 -0.35 3.35 -25.86
N PRO A 333 -0.41 4.05 -24.72
CA PRO A 333 -0.87 3.47 -23.46
C PRO A 333 -2.38 3.21 -23.49
N PHE A 334 -2.77 2.00 -23.08
CA PHE A 334 -4.16 1.56 -22.94
C PHE A 334 -4.48 1.27 -21.47
N HIS A 335 -5.60 1.80 -20.99
CA HIS A 335 -6.12 1.56 -19.65
C HIS A 335 -7.50 0.90 -19.74
N TYR A 336 -7.65 -0.27 -19.12
CA TYR A 336 -8.92 -0.95 -18.97
C TYR A 336 -9.26 -1.09 -17.49
N GLU A 337 -10.46 -0.69 -17.12
CA GLU A 337 -10.95 -0.81 -15.74
C GLU A 337 -12.41 -1.24 -15.74
N ASN A 338 -12.85 -2.03 -14.77
CA ASN A 338 -14.24 -2.43 -14.65
C ASN A 338 -14.80 -1.90 -13.33
N PHE A 339 -15.90 -1.17 -13.38
CA PHE A 339 -16.62 -0.74 -12.19
C PHE A 339 -17.62 -1.80 -11.74
N GLY A 340 -17.17 -2.70 -10.88
CA GLY A 340 -17.93 -3.83 -10.35
C GLY A 340 -18.50 -3.61 -8.94
N VAL A 341 -19.21 -4.63 -8.43
CA VAL A 341 -19.78 -4.64 -7.08
C VAL A 341 -18.74 -4.53 -5.96
N ASP A 342 -17.50 -4.96 -6.22
CA ASP A 342 -16.40 -4.89 -5.25
C ASP A 342 -15.97 -3.45 -4.96
N GLN A 343 -16.28 -2.51 -5.86
CA GLN A 343 -16.04 -1.07 -5.68
C GLN A 343 -17.19 -0.38 -4.91
N ILE A 344 -18.26 -1.12 -4.60
CA ILE A 344 -19.40 -0.61 -3.83
C ILE A 344 -19.13 -0.86 -2.35
N SER A 345 -18.80 0.21 -1.62
CA SER A 345 -18.60 0.15 -0.18
C SER A 345 -19.90 0.37 0.59
N SER A 346 -20.04 -0.32 1.72
CA SER A 346 -21.07 -0.04 2.72
C SER A 346 -20.80 1.25 3.52
N TYR A 347 -19.60 1.83 3.40
CA TYR A 347 -19.21 3.05 4.09
C TYR A 347 -19.68 4.28 3.32
N GLN A 348 -20.37 5.19 4.02
CA GLN A 348 -20.98 6.37 3.40
C GLN A 348 -19.93 7.23 2.65
N GLY A 349 -20.20 7.54 1.39
CA GLY A 349 -19.32 8.37 0.54
C GLY A 349 -18.18 7.64 -0.16
N LYS A 350 -17.76 6.46 0.32
CA LYS A 350 -16.63 5.71 -0.26
C LYS A 350 -16.94 5.15 -1.66
N SER A 351 -18.18 4.74 -1.91
CA SER A 351 -18.64 4.34 -3.26
C SER A 351 -18.59 5.50 -4.26
N GLY A 352 -18.86 6.73 -3.80
CA GLY A 352 -18.77 7.93 -4.63
C GLY A 352 -17.32 8.29 -4.98
N GLN A 353 -16.41 8.15 -4.01
CA GLN A 353 -14.97 8.35 -4.24
C GLN A 353 -14.40 7.29 -5.19
N SER A 354 -14.79 6.02 -5.02
CA SER A 354 -14.37 4.92 -5.90
C SER A 354 -14.87 5.14 -7.34
N CYS A 355 -16.13 5.59 -7.49
CA CYS A 355 -16.69 5.97 -8.79
C CYS A 355 -15.94 7.15 -9.43
N ARG A 356 -15.62 8.18 -8.65
CA ARG A 356 -14.82 9.30 -9.14
C ARG A 356 -13.44 8.84 -9.62
N GLN A 357 -12.75 8.03 -8.84
CA GLN A 357 -11.43 7.51 -9.21
C GLN A 357 -11.48 6.68 -10.50
N PHE A 358 -12.50 5.81 -10.63
CA PHE A 358 -12.74 5.05 -11.84
C PHE A 358 -12.91 5.98 -13.06
N VAL A 359 -13.74 7.02 -12.95
CA VAL A 359 -13.95 8.00 -14.02
C VAL A 359 -12.64 8.75 -14.35
N ASP A 360 -11.91 9.20 -13.34
CA ASP A 360 -10.65 9.94 -13.53
C ASP A 360 -9.58 9.06 -14.22
N ASN A 361 -9.53 7.77 -13.90
CA ASN A 361 -8.63 6.81 -14.55
C ASN A 361 -9.01 6.57 -16.02
N VAL A 362 -10.29 6.29 -16.31
CA VAL A 362 -10.77 5.99 -17.66
C VAL A 362 -10.71 7.22 -18.57
N LEU A 363 -10.90 8.43 -18.03
CA LEU A 363 -10.87 9.68 -18.80
C LEU A 363 -9.49 10.36 -18.83
N SER A 364 -8.43 9.69 -18.36
CA SER A 364 -7.06 10.23 -18.40
C SER A 364 -6.66 10.60 -19.83
N PRO A 365 -6.25 11.86 -20.11
CA PRO A 365 -5.86 12.29 -21.45
C PRO A 365 -4.53 11.68 -21.92
N ARG A 366 -3.83 10.99 -21.03
CA ARG A 366 -2.53 10.35 -21.29
C ARG A 366 -2.66 8.92 -21.79
N SER A 367 -3.87 8.36 -21.82
CA SER A 367 -4.10 6.98 -22.25
C SER A 367 -5.43 6.82 -22.98
N ILE A 368 -5.52 5.82 -23.85
CA ILE A 368 -6.81 5.36 -24.34
C ILE A 368 -7.48 4.57 -23.22
N GLY A 369 -8.54 5.12 -22.62
CA GLY A 369 -9.29 4.46 -21.56
C GLY A 369 -10.54 3.74 -22.08
N PHE A 370 -10.85 2.60 -21.47
CA PHE A 370 -12.11 1.87 -21.67
C PHE A 370 -12.58 1.27 -20.35
N GLY A 371 -13.83 1.51 -19.94
CA GLY A 371 -14.39 0.97 -18.71
C GLY A 371 -15.89 0.90 -18.65
#